data_AF-A0A819EMW2-F1
#
_entry.id   AF-A0A819EMW2-F1
#
_cell.length_a   1.000
_cell.length_b   1.000
_cell.length_c   1.000
_cell.angle_alpha   90.00
_cell.angle_beta   90.00
_cell.angle_gamma   90.00
#
_symmetry.space_group_name_H-M   'P 1'
#
loop_
_entity.id
_entity.type
_entity.pdbx_description
1 polymer ?
#
loop_
_entity_poly.entity_id
_entity_poly.type
_entity_poly.pdbx_seq_one_letter_code
_entity_poly.pdbx_strand_id
1 'polypeptide(L)'
;MFISSAGGLILDFAVQTLRGVAVFQPVMNGVGGNLVAVQASRLSTALHQHGKPGEFKDRAHYYASKICPNPYKVFLSNKNNSSTTRVLLFMSIPGHLTFVFIIWKLAVNHPRISILFVFLYLIAAFIQVAILLYIAQWMVAYTWRHERDPDNVCIPYLTAIGDLLGTALLTLSSISCYKCSSINGSNPLCEDFFQGDMTGTTSLLQVPCLTNLRGRQGLFPATHCIKLVAYSGESKTVQYTYRTCSRDEGDDNGITRTSHCGFIKLDWINQQRRFRGCLHICDKDACNQAYYHTISIWNIIFYLNLLLLLSFCI
;
A
#
# COMPACT_ATOMS: atom_id res chain seq x y z
N MET A 1 -14.11 19.00 5.42
CA MET A 1 -14.00 18.98 3.94
C MET A 1 -12.55 18.83 3.49
N PHE A 2 -11.58 19.65 3.93
CA PHE A 2 -10.18 19.56 3.44
C PHE A 2 -9.51 18.18 3.55
N ILE A 3 -9.67 17.47 4.68
CA ILE A 3 -9.08 16.12 4.86
C ILE A 3 -9.73 15.09 3.93
N SER A 4 -11.06 15.16 3.75
CA SER A 4 -11.77 14.28 2.83
C SER A 4 -11.51 14.64 1.37
N SER A 5 -11.21 15.90 1.05
CA SER A 5 -10.79 16.34 -0.29
C SER A 5 -9.34 15.97 -0.58
N ALA A 6 -8.44 16.03 0.41
CA ALA A 6 -7.07 15.52 0.30
C ALA A 6 -7.05 13.98 0.18
N GLY A 7 -7.86 13.30 1.00
CA GLY A 7 -8.13 11.86 0.88
C GLY A 7 -8.77 11.52 -0.46
N GLY A 8 -9.71 12.33 -0.94
CA GLY A 8 -10.36 12.21 -2.25
C GLY A 8 -9.42 12.49 -3.42
N LEU A 9 -8.47 13.42 -3.31
CA LEU A 9 -7.44 13.69 -4.33
C LEU A 9 -6.39 12.59 -4.36
N ILE A 10 -5.97 12.10 -3.18
CA ILE A 10 -5.07 10.95 -3.05
C ILE A 10 -5.78 9.68 -3.52
N LEU A 11 -7.09 9.58 -3.30
CA LEU A 11 -7.93 8.50 -3.78
C LEU A 11 -8.16 8.60 -5.29
N ASP A 12 -8.43 9.76 -5.86
CA ASP A 12 -8.56 9.95 -7.30
C ASP A 12 -7.22 9.68 -7.98
N PHE A 13 -6.12 10.17 -7.41
CA PHE A 13 -4.77 9.81 -7.84
C PHE A 13 -4.57 8.30 -7.71
N ALA A 14 -4.90 7.66 -6.59
CA ALA A 14 -4.74 6.23 -6.36
C ALA A 14 -5.69 5.35 -7.20
N VAL A 15 -6.90 5.81 -7.54
CA VAL A 15 -7.91 5.07 -8.30
C VAL A 15 -7.66 5.21 -9.80
N GLN A 16 -7.23 6.38 -10.26
CA GLN A 16 -6.78 6.61 -11.64
C GLN A 16 -5.41 5.95 -11.92
N THR A 17 -4.62 5.72 -10.88
CA THR A 17 -3.27 5.14 -10.95
C THR A 17 -3.17 3.68 -10.50
N LEU A 18 -4.18 3.13 -9.78
CA LEU A 18 -4.08 1.80 -9.16
C LEU A 18 -5.36 0.96 -9.15
N ARG A 19 -6.05 0.77 -10.28
CA ARG A 19 -7.33 0.01 -10.33
C ARG A 19 -7.30 -1.43 -9.76
N GLY A 20 -6.14 -2.10 -9.71
CA GLY A 20 -6.03 -3.43 -9.08
C GLY A 20 -5.94 -3.38 -7.55
N VAL A 21 -5.35 -2.31 -7.03
CA VAL A 21 -5.32 -1.98 -5.59
C VAL A 21 -6.61 -1.29 -5.16
N ALA A 22 -7.30 -0.63 -6.10
CA ALA A 22 -8.62 -0.02 -5.88
C ALA A 22 -9.69 -1.06 -5.48
N VAL A 23 -9.50 -2.36 -5.75
CA VAL A 23 -10.39 -3.41 -5.24
C VAL A 23 -10.18 -3.64 -3.73
N PHE A 24 -8.96 -3.44 -3.24
CA PHE A 24 -8.60 -3.59 -1.82
C PHE A 24 -8.82 -2.31 -1.02
N GLN A 25 -8.90 -1.15 -1.67
CA GLN A 25 -9.05 0.15 -1.01
C GLN A 25 -10.39 0.29 -0.26
N PRO A 26 -11.57 -0.10 -0.81
CA PRO A 26 -12.82 -0.15 -0.06
C PRO A 26 -12.74 -1.08 1.15
N VAL A 27 -11.98 -2.18 1.05
CA VAL A 27 -11.79 -3.12 2.16
C VAL A 27 -10.90 -2.51 3.24
N MET A 28 -9.75 -1.94 2.85
CA MET A 28 -8.80 -1.27 3.74
C MET A 28 -9.48 -0.16 4.55
N ASN A 29 -10.15 0.72 3.82
CA ASN A 29 -10.81 1.88 4.40
C ASN A 29 -12.07 1.49 5.17
N GLY A 30 -12.87 0.57 4.63
CA GLY A 30 -14.10 0.11 5.26
C GLY A 30 -13.86 -0.64 6.56
N VAL A 31 -12.93 -1.61 6.58
CA VAL A 31 -12.61 -2.35 7.82
C VAL A 31 -11.99 -1.41 8.85
N GLY A 32 -10.98 -0.62 8.48
CA GLY A 32 -10.32 0.28 9.41
C GLY A 32 -11.23 1.38 9.95
N GLY A 33 -12.00 2.03 9.07
CA GLY A 33 -12.96 3.08 9.40
C GLY A 33 -14.08 2.59 10.33
N ASN A 34 -14.65 1.42 10.05
CA ASN A 34 -15.71 0.86 10.89
C ASN A 34 -15.20 0.45 12.27
N LEU A 35 -14.02 -0.18 12.35
CA LEU A 35 -13.42 -0.58 13.64
C LEU A 35 -13.11 0.65 14.52
N VAL A 36 -12.56 1.71 13.93
CA VAL A 36 -12.26 2.94 14.68
C VAL A 36 -13.53 3.70 15.08
N ALA A 37 -14.57 3.69 14.25
CA ALA A 37 -15.87 4.28 14.60
C ALA A 37 -16.50 3.57 15.82
N VAL A 38 -16.50 2.24 15.84
CA VAL A 38 -16.95 1.45 17.00
C VAL A 38 -16.16 1.81 18.25
N GLN A 39 -14.83 1.94 18.14
CA GLN A 39 -14.02 2.34 19.28
C GLN A 39 -14.35 3.76 19.77
N ALA A 40 -14.49 4.72 18.86
CA ALA A 40 -14.81 6.11 19.19
C ALA A 40 -16.15 6.21 19.93
N SER A 41 -17.19 5.53 19.43
CA SER A 41 -18.51 5.52 20.09
C SER A 41 -18.51 4.85 21.45
N ARG A 42 -17.72 3.79 21.63
CA ARG A 42 -17.57 3.15 22.94
C ARG A 42 -16.87 4.06 23.94
N LEU A 43 -15.82 4.77 23.51
CA LEU A 43 -15.12 5.74 24.37
C LEU A 43 -16.03 6.92 24.72
N SER A 44 -16.79 7.45 23.74
CA SER A 44 -17.78 8.50 23.95
C SER A 44 -18.85 8.07 24.96
N THR A 45 -19.44 6.89 24.76
CA THR A 45 -20.46 6.33 25.67
C THR A 45 -19.91 6.15 27.08
N ALA A 46 -18.68 5.67 27.23
CA ALA A 46 -18.05 5.50 28.54
C ALA A 46 -17.87 6.84 29.29
N LEU A 47 -17.61 7.94 28.57
CA LEU A 47 -17.54 9.29 29.14
C LEU A 47 -18.93 9.81 29.51
N HIS A 48 -19.91 9.65 28.62
CA HIS A 48 -21.31 10.04 28.85
C HIS A 48 -21.98 9.30 30.01
N GLN A 49 -21.57 8.07 30.30
CA GLN A 49 -22.02 7.35 31.50
C GLN A 49 -21.63 8.04 32.82
N HIS A 50 -20.60 8.90 32.80
CA HIS A 50 -20.02 9.48 34.01
C HIS A 50 -20.15 11.01 34.08
N GLY A 51 -20.59 11.69 33.02
CA GLY A 51 -20.77 13.13 33.03
C GLY A 51 -21.18 13.69 31.67
N LYS A 52 -21.31 15.01 31.61
CA LYS A 52 -21.49 15.74 30.35
C LYS A 52 -20.14 16.15 29.76
N PRO A 53 -20.06 16.46 28.46
CA PRO A 53 -18.84 17.00 27.86
C PRO A 53 -18.26 18.16 28.70
N GLY A 54 -16.96 18.13 28.97
CA GLY A 54 -16.27 19.08 29.85
C GLY A 54 -16.26 18.75 31.34
N GLU A 55 -17.12 17.85 31.82
CA GLU A 55 -17.17 17.48 33.24
C GLU A 55 -16.17 16.37 33.59
N PHE A 56 -15.48 16.51 34.74
CA PHE A 56 -14.60 15.49 35.31
C PHE A 56 -14.98 15.21 36.76
N LYS A 57 -15.91 14.27 36.97
CA LYS A 57 -16.40 13.96 38.32
C LYS A 57 -15.39 13.20 39.19
N ASP A 58 -14.59 12.30 38.59
CA ASP A 58 -13.64 11.45 39.33
C ASP A 58 -12.20 11.49 38.78
N ARG A 59 -11.21 11.24 39.65
CA ARG A 59 -9.79 11.09 39.25
C ARG A 59 -9.58 9.97 38.22
N ALA A 60 -10.32 8.88 38.30
CA ALA A 60 -10.24 7.79 37.33
C ALA A 60 -10.67 8.25 35.92
N HIS A 61 -11.71 9.08 35.84
CA HIS A 61 -12.21 9.70 34.62
C HIS A 61 -11.22 10.73 34.05
N TYR A 62 -10.59 11.54 34.92
CA TYR A 62 -9.52 12.45 34.52
C TYR A 62 -8.35 11.72 33.83
N TYR A 63 -7.92 10.56 34.36
CA TYR A 63 -6.88 9.74 33.73
C TYR A 63 -7.31 9.08 32.41
N ALA A 64 -8.59 8.73 32.25
CA ALA A 64 -9.14 8.20 30.99
C ALA A 64 -9.24 9.29 29.90
N SER A 65 -9.46 10.54 30.29
CA SER A 65 -9.51 11.73 29.41
C SER A 65 -8.15 12.42 29.18
N LYS A 66 -7.04 11.76 29.53
CA LYS A 66 -5.72 12.31 29.30
C LYS A 66 -5.44 12.35 27.81
N ILE A 67 -5.16 13.55 27.28
CA ILE A 67 -4.93 13.79 25.85
C ILE A 67 -3.82 12.89 25.28
N CYS A 68 -2.70 12.73 25.99
CA CYS A 68 -1.59 11.86 25.56
C CYS A 68 -1.47 10.61 26.46
N PRO A 69 -2.24 9.53 26.19
CA PRO A 69 -2.04 8.25 26.85
C PRO A 69 -0.82 7.55 26.23
N ASN A 70 0.06 7.00 27.07
CA ASN A 70 1.19 6.19 26.58
C ASN A 70 0.63 5.01 25.74
N PRO A 71 1.14 4.76 24.52
CA PRO A 71 0.66 3.68 23.66
C PRO A 71 0.69 2.31 24.36
N TYR A 72 1.68 2.05 25.22
CA TYR A 72 1.73 0.85 26.04
C TYR A 72 0.48 0.71 26.94
N LYS A 73 -0.01 1.81 27.52
CA LYS A 73 -1.25 1.77 28.32
C LYS A 73 -2.51 1.64 27.47
N VAL A 74 -2.48 2.12 26.23
CA VAL A 74 -3.61 1.99 25.29
C VAL A 74 -3.77 0.54 24.82
N PHE A 75 -2.67 -0.12 24.46
CA PHE A 75 -2.70 -1.45 23.84
C PHE A 75 -2.43 -2.61 24.81
N LEU A 76 -1.64 -2.41 25.87
CA LEU A 76 -1.14 -3.50 26.73
C LEU A 76 -1.61 -3.40 28.19
N SER A 77 -2.51 -2.47 28.52
CA SER A 77 -3.05 -2.37 29.88
C SER A 77 -4.11 -3.45 30.15
N ASN A 78 -4.28 -3.85 31.41
CA ASN A 78 -5.35 -4.76 31.83
C ASN A 78 -6.71 -4.08 32.06
N LYS A 79 -6.87 -2.82 31.65
CA LYS A 79 -8.14 -2.08 31.75
C LYS A 79 -9.11 -2.44 30.61
N ASN A 80 -10.42 -2.35 30.88
CA ASN A 80 -11.49 -2.69 29.91
C ASN A 80 -11.36 -2.01 28.54
N ASN A 81 -10.90 -0.76 28.51
CA ASN A 81 -10.69 -0.03 27.26
C ASN A 81 -9.54 -0.62 26.44
N SER A 82 -8.46 -1.08 27.09
CA SER A 82 -7.31 -1.68 26.41
C SER A 82 -7.63 -3.08 25.90
N SER A 83 -8.39 -3.87 26.66
CA SER A 83 -8.93 -5.16 26.17
C SER A 83 -9.78 -4.99 24.91
N THR A 84 -10.63 -3.97 24.87
CA THR A 84 -11.44 -3.66 23.68
C THR A 84 -10.57 -3.29 22.49
N THR A 85 -9.60 -2.38 22.69
CA THR A 85 -8.65 -1.98 21.63
C THR A 85 -7.92 -3.19 21.03
N ARG A 86 -7.49 -4.14 21.87
CA ARG A 86 -6.85 -5.39 21.40
C ARG A 86 -7.79 -6.25 20.57
N VAL A 87 -9.03 -6.44 21.03
CA VAL A 87 -10.04 -7.23 20.30
C VAL A 87 -10.29 -6.64 18.92
N LEU A 88 -10.50 -5.32 18.82
CA LEU A 88 -10.71 -4.64 17.53
C LEU A 88 -9.48 -4.74 16.63
N LEU A 89 -8.28 -4.59 17.19
CA LEU A 89 -7.03 -4.72 16.43
C LEU A 89 -6.85 -6.13 15.87
N PHE A 90 -7.06 -7.18 16.68
CA PHE A 90 -6.92 -8.57 16.22
C PHE A 90 -8.07 -9.02 15.31
N MET A 91 -9.27 -8.44 15.45
CA MET A 91 -10.41 -8.68 14.55
C MET A 91 -10.15 -8.16 13.13
N SER A 92 -9.23 -7.21 12.96
CA SER A 92 -8.79 -6.72 11.64
C SER A 92 -8.28 -7.86 10.75
N ILE A 93 -7.44 -8.76 11.28
CA ILE A 93 -6.81 -9.84 10.51
C ILE A 93 -7.84 -10.79 9.85
N PRO A 94 -8.75 -11.44 10.59
CA PRO A 94 -9.75 -12.32 9.98
C PRO A 94 -10.74 -11.53 9.10
N GLY A 95 -11.04 -10.27 9.43
CA GLY A 95 -11.86 -9.40 8.58
C GLY A 95 -11.25 -9.21 7.19
N HIS A 96 -9.99 -8.77 7.14
CA HIS A 96 -9.26 -8.59 5.88
C HIS A 96 -9.08 -9.90 5.11
N LEU A 97 -8.73 -10.99 5.78
CA LEU A 97 -8.60 -12.31 5.14
C LEU A 97 -9.91 -12.76 4.47
N THR A 98 -11.05 -12.53 5.13
CA THR A 98 -12.36 -12.87 4.58
C THR A 98 -12.62 -12.10 3.28
N PHE A 99 -12.38 -10.79 3.27
CA PHE A 99 -12.55 -9.98 2.07
C PHE A 99 -11.55 -10.32 0.96
N VAL A 100 -10.29 -10.61 1.28
CA VAL A 100 -9.29 -11.09 0.31
C VAL A 100 -9.75 -12.40 -0.33
N PHE A 101 -10.30 -13.32 0.45
CA PHE A 101 -10.86 -14.58 -0.06
C PHE A 101 -12.05 -14.34 -1.01
N ILE A 102 -12.96 -13.42 -0.64
CA ILE A 102 -14.09 -13.02 -1.50
C ILE A 102 -13.58 -12.42 -2.82
N ILE A 103 -12.61 -11.51 -2.77
CA ILE A 103 -11.99 -10.90 -3.96
C ILE A 103 -11.38 -11.96 -4.85
N TRP A 104 -10.66 -12.94 -4.28
CA TRP A 104 -10.08 -14.04 -5.05
C TRP A 104 -11.13 -14.87 -5.80
N LYS A 105 -12.31 -15.07 -5.20
CA LYS A 105 -13.42 -15.82 -5.82
C LYS A 105 -14.23 -15.01 -6.84
N LEU A 106 -14.47 -13.72 -6.58
CA LEU A 106 -15.39 -12.90 -7.37
C LEU A 106 -14.72 -12.03 -8.44
N ALA A 107 -13.41 -11.81 -8.37
CA ALA A 107 -12.72 -11.00 -9.36
C ALA A 107 -12.64 -11.76 -10.70
N VAL A 108 -13.16 -11.10 -11.75
CA VAL A 108 -13.09 -11.57 -13.14
C VAL A 108 -11.61 -11.83 -13.50
N ASN A 109 -11.32 -13.05 -13.97
CA ASN A 109 -9.99 -13.59 -14.31
C ASN A 109 -9.12 -14.14 -13.16
N HIS A 110 -9.68 -14.47 -11.98
CA HIS A 110 -8.95 -15.11 -10.88
C HIS A 110 -7.54 -14.51 -10.66
N PRO A 111 -7.45 -13.25 -10.19
CA PRO A 111 -6.16 -12.62 -10.01
C PRO A 111 -5.29 -13.51 -9.11
N ARG A 112 -4.11 -13.91 -9.59
CA ARG A 112 -3.13 -14.62 -8.76
C ARG A 112 -2.60 -13.64 -7.73
N ILE A 113 -3.21 -13.63 -6.56
CA ILE A 113 -2.77 -12.83 -5.42
C ILE A 113 -1.54 -13.53 -4.82
N SER A 114 -0.38 -12.90 -4.94
CA SER A 114 0.86 -13.43 -4.34
C SER A 114 0.73 -13.48 -2.81
N ILE A 115 1.22 -14.57 -2.20
CA ILE A 115 1.29 -14.73 -0.74
C ILE A 115 2.07 -13.57 -0.11
N LEU A 116 3.13 -13.10 -0.78
CA LEU A 116 3.92 -11.95 -0.32
C LEU A 116 3.08 -10.68 -0.30
N PHE A 117 2.23 -10.45 -1.30
CA PHE A 117 1.32 -9.31 -1.32
C PHE A 117 0.29 -9.40 -0.19
N VAL A 118 -0.32 -10.56 0.05
CA VAL A 118 -1.26 -10.76 1.17
C VAL A 118 -0.58 -10.47 2.50
N PHE A 119 0.65 -10.96 2.69
CA PHE A 119 1.41 -10.73 3.91
C PHE A 119 1.71 -9.24 4.14
N LEU A 120 2.21 -8.53 3.14
CA LEU A 120 2.47 -7.08 3.21
C LEU A 120 1.17 -6.28 3.40
N TYR A 121 0.09 -6.68 2.74
CA TYR A 121 -1.24 -6.09 2.90
C TYR A 121 -1.77 -6.22 4.33
N LEU A 122 -1.66 -7.40 4.94
CA LEU A 122 -2.09 -7.62 6.32
C LEU A 122 -1.27 -6.81 7.33
N ILE A 123 0.04 -6.66 7.09
CA ILE A 123 0.89 -5.78 7.91
C ILE A 123 0.42 -4.32 7.79
N ALA A 124 0.20 -3.84 6.56
CA ALA A 124 -0.29 -2.49 6.32
C ALA A 124 -1.64 -2.24 7.01
N ALA A 125 -2.58 -3.19 6.89
CA ALA A 125 -3.90 -3.11 7.51
C ALA A 125 -3.82 -3.10 9.04
N PHE A 126 -2.97 -3.94 9.63
CA PHE A 126 -2.76 -3.98 11.07
C PHE A 126 -2.19 -2.65 11.60
N ILE A 127 -1.21 -2.08 10.90
CA ILE A 127 -0.60 -0.79 11.25
C ILE A 127 -1.61 0.34 11.12
N GLN A 128 -2.38 0.38 10.04
CA GLN A 128 -3.43 1.38 9.83
C GLN A 128 -4.43 1.36 10.99
N VAL A 129 -4.97 0.19 11.33
CA VAL A 129 -5.94 0.05 12.43
C VAL A 129 -5.31 0.42 13.78
N ALA A 130 -4.05 0.04 14.03
CA ALA A 130 -3.35 0.44 15.26
C ALA A 130 -3.22 1.97 15.38
N ILE A 131 -2.81 2.65 14.31
CA ILE A 131 -2.73 4.12 14.27
C ILE A 131 -4.10 4.74 14.52
N LEU A 132 -5.14 4.27 13.85
CA LEU A 132 -6.49 4.80 13.98
C LEU A 132 -7.05 4.64 15.40
N LEU A 133 -6.88 3.45 16.00
CA LEU A 133 -7.32 3.20 17.37
C LEU A 133 -6.59 4.08 18.39
N TYR A 134 -5.30 4.39 18.16
CA TYR A 134 -4.56 5.31 19.01
C TYR A 134 -5.07 6.76 18.85
N ILE A 135 -5.22 7.23 17.61
CA ILE A 135 -5.75 8.58 17.32
C ILE A 135 -7.16 8.73 17.90
N ALA A 136 -8.00 7.69 17.86
CA ALA A 136 -9.33 7.73 18.45
C ALA A 136 -9.32 8.02 19.97
N GLN A 137 -8.39 7.44 20.72
CA GLN A 137 -8.24 7.71 22.16
C GLN A 137 -7.90 9.18 22.41
N TRP A 138 -6.94 9.71 21.65
CA TRP A 138 -6.53 11.11 21.73
C TRP A 138 -7.67 12.06 21.32
N MET A 139 -8.31 11.81 20.17
CA MET A 139 -9.36 12.66 19.62
C MET A 139 -10.59 12.72 20.52
N VAL A 140 -11.04 11.60 21.08
CA VAL A 140 -12.20 11.55 21.97
C VAL A 140 -11.90 12.32 23.26
N ALA A 141 -10.72 12.11 23.86
CA ALA A 141 -10.29 12.85 25.05
C ALA A 141 -10.16 14.36 24.79
N TYR A 142 -9.60 14.75 23.64
CA TYR A 142 -9.46 16.14 23.23
C TYR A 142 -10.82 16.82 23.03
N THR A 143 -11.74 16.16 22.32
CA THR A 143 -13.08 16.69 22.03
C THR A 143 -13.91 16.84 23.30
N TRP A 144 -13.84 15.84 24.19
CA TRP A 144 -14.53 15.87 25.48
C TRP A 144 -14.10 17.06 26.34
N ARG A 145 -12.81 17.41 26.35
CA ARG A 145 -12.28 18.59 27.08
C ARG A 145 -12.76 19.92 26.53
N HIS A 146 -13.14 19.96 25.25
CA HIS A 146 -13.65 21.16 24.59
C HIS A 146 -15.17 21.22 24.59
N GLU A 147 -15.84 20.50 25.50
CA GLU A 147 -17.31 20.53 25.68
C GLU A 147 -18.09 20.15 24.41
N ARG A 148 -17.48 19.34 23.55
CA ARG A 148 -18.10 18.83 22.33
C ARG A 148 -18.37 17.34 22.46
N ASP A 149 -19.44 16.89 21.82
CA ASP A 149 -19.77 15.47 21.76
C ASP A 149 -18.78 14.74 20.82
N PRO A 150 -17.97 13.80 21.32
CA PRO A 150 -17.04 13.04 20.50
C PRO A 150 -17.71 12.25 19.37
N ASP A 151 -18.97 11.82 19.53
CA ASP A 151 -19.67 11.06 18.48
C ASP A 151 -19.91 11.90 17.22
N ASN A 152 -20.22 13.19 17.40
CA ASN A 152 -20.49 14.11 16.29
C ASN A 152 -19.23 14.62 15.60
N VAL A 153 -18.11 14.65 16.33
CA VAL A 153 -16.85 15.22 15.84
C VAL A 153 -15.86 14.13 15.41
N CYS A 154 -15.55 13.16 16.28
CA CYS A 154 -14.43 12.26 16.07
C CYS A 154 -14.64 11.26 14.92
N ILE A 155 -15.82 10.68 14.78
CA ILE A 155 -16.10 9.62 13.78
C ILE A 155 -15.80 10.08 12.33
N PRO A 156 -16.31 11.22 11.83
CA PRO A 156 -16.03 11.65 10.46
C PRO A 156 -14.55 11.96 10.23
N TYR A 157 -13.84 12.54 11.22
CA TYR A 157 -12.41 12.79 11.09
C TYR A 157 -11.57 11.51 11.12
N LEU A 158 -11.88 10.57 12.02
CA LEU A 158 -11.19 9.29 12.11
C LEU A 158 -11.37 8.46 10.85
N THR A 159 -12.57 8.47 10.27
CA THR A 159 -12.83 7.81 8.98
C THR A 159 -12.01 8.44 7.86
N ALA A 160 -11.98 9.78 7.76
CA ALA A 160 -11.21 10.47 6.73
C ALA A 160 -9.69 10.28 6.88
N ILE A 161 -9.18 10.24 8.11
CA ILE A 161 -7.78 9.88 8.40
C ILE A 161 -7.53 8.42 8.01
N GLY A 162 -8.50 7.53 8.28
CA GLY A 162 -8.45 6.13 7.90
C GLY A 162 -8.39 5.91 6.40
N ASP A 163 -9.12 6.71 5.63
CA ASP A 163 -9.07 6.72 4.18
C ASP A 163 -7.69 7.14 3.66
N LEU A 164 -7.14 8.22 4.21
CA LEU A 164 -5.84 8.75 3.85
C LEU A 164 -4.71 7.76 4.15
N LEU A 165 -4.66 7.26 5.40
CA LEU A 165 -3.65 6.31 5.85
C LEU A 165 -3.81 4.97 5.14
N GLY A 166 -5.03 4.47 5.00
CA GLY A 166 -5.34 3.21 4.34
C GLY A 166 -4.86 3.24 2.89
N THR A 167 -5.19 4.31 2.15
CA THR A 167 -4.76 4.47 0.76
C THR A 167 -3.23 4.59 0.66
N ALA A 168 -2.59 5.41 1.50
CA ALA A 168 -1.13 5.60 1.47
C ALA A 168 -0.34 4.32 1.82
N LEU A 169 -0.75 3.59 2.86
CA LEU A 169 -0.09 2.35 3.25
C LEU A 169 -0.29 1.25 2.20
N LEU A 170 -1.46 1.25 1.55
CA LEU A 170 -1.77 0.32 0.48
C LEU A 170 -0.96 0.63 -0.80
N THR A 171 -0.69 1.89 -1.14
CA THR A 171 0.18 2.22 -2.29
C THR A 171 1.63 1.80 -2.05
N LEU A 172 2.13 1.91 -0.82
CA LEU A 172 3.47 1.45 -0.43
C LEU A 172 3.65 -0.08 -0.50
N SER A 173 2.55 -0.85 -0.59
CA SER A 173 2.61 -2.30 -0.78
C SER A 173 2.88 -2.74 -2.23
N SER A 174 2.97 -1.80 -3.19
CA SER A 174 3.26 -2.09 -4.59
C SER A 174 4.76 -2.13 -4.89
N ILE A 175 5.16 -2.84 -5.96
CA ILE A 175 6.59 -3.02 -6.30
C ILE A 175 7.17 -1.76 -6.96
N SER A 176 8.47 -1.57 -6.74
CA SER A 176 9.30 -0.59 -7.45
C SER A 176 10.10 -1.31 -8.53
N CYS A 177 10.25 -0.70 -9.70
CA CYS A 177 11.11 -1.23 -10.76
C CYS A 177 11.94 -0.12 -11.37
N TYR A 178 13.13 -0.48 -11.85
CA TYR A 178 13.88 0.39 -12.74
C TYR A 178 13.20 0.46 -14.10
N LYS A 179 12.89 1.68 -14.55
CA LYS A 179 12.30 1.95 -15.85
C LYS A 179 13.25 2.76 -16.72
N CYS A 180 13.66 2.19 -17.84
CA CYS A 180 14.58 2.84 -18.76
C CYS A 180 14.53 2.21 -20.14
N SER A 181 15.04 2.95 -21.13
CA SER A 181 15.26 2.45 -22.49
C SER A 181 16.66 2.85 -22.94
N SER A 182 17.34 1.95 -23.63
CA SER A 182 18.60 2.21 -24.32
C SER A 182 18.57 1.58 -25.70
N ILE A 183 19.05 2.34 -26.69
CA ILE A 183 19.20 1.90 -28.07
C ILE A 183 20.68 2.01 -28.39
N ASN A 184 21.30 0.86 -28.67
CA ASN A 184 22.72 0.75 -29.02
C ASN A 184 23.65 1.48 -28.03
N GLY A 185 23.38 1.36 -26.71
CA GLY A 185 24.19 2.01 -25.68
C GLY A 185 23.89 3.49 -25.43
N SER A 186 22.79 4.04 -25.96
CA SER A 186 22.41 5.44 -25.74
C SER A 186 22.23 5.82 -24.27
N ASN A 187 21.89 4.87 -23.40
CA ASN A 187 21.77 5.06 -21.97
C ASN A 187 22.59 4.00 -21.22
N PRO A 188 23.87 4.29 -20.88
CA PRO A 188 24.76 3.35 -20.20
C PRO A 188 24.22 2.84 -18.86
N LEU A 189 23.41 3.64 -18.14
CA LEU A 189 22.82 3.25 -16.85
C LEU A 189 21.70 2.20 -16.99
N CYS A 190 21.16 2.02 -18.19
CA CYS A 190 20.10 1.05 -18.48
C CYS A 190 20.65 -0.29 -19.02
N GLU A 191 21.86 -0.27 -19.57
CA GLU A 191 22.54 -1.41 -20.20
C GLU A 191 23.10 -2.41 -19.18
N ASP A 192 23.69 -3.50 -19.70
CA ASP A 192 24.36 -4.51 -18.89
C ASP A 192 25.89 -4.31 -18.87
N PHE A 193 26.58 -4.49 -17.75
CA PHE A 193 26.08 -4.89 -16.43
C PHE A 193 25.38 -3.73 -15.70
N PHE A 194 24.15 -3.98 -15.27
CA PHE A 194 23.37 -3.04 -14.48
C PHE A 194 23.79 -3.12 -13.01
N GLN A 195 24.42 -2.06 -12.50
CA GLN A 195 24.80 -1.92 -11.09
C GLN A 195 23.81 -1.00 -10.36
N GLY A 196 22.87 -1.58 -9.62
CA GLY A 196 21.83 -0.85 -8.88
C GLY A 196 22.33 0.02 -7.72
N ASP A 197 23.62 -0.03 -7.38
CA ASP A 197 24.25 0.71 -6.27
C ASP A 197 25.02 1.96 -6.72
N MET A 198 24.98 2.29 -8.03
CA MET A 198 25.57 3.55 -8.52
C MET A 198 24.63 4.73 -8.29
N THR A 199 25.19 5.85 -7.86
CA THR A 199 24.51 7.14 -7.56
C THR A 199 23.66 7.71 -8.70
N GLY A 200 23.80 7.20 -9.93
CA GLY A 200 22.96 7.54 -11.09
C GLY A 200 21.77 6.60 -11.34
N THR A 201 21.79 5.35 -10.86
CA THR A 201 20.75 4.35 -11.18
C THR A 201 19.47 4.51 -10.37
N THR A 202 19.54 5.13 -9.19
CA THR A 202 18.37 5.52 -8.38
C THR A 202 17.42 6.46 -9.12
N SER A 203 17.94 7.27 -10.05
CA SER A 203 17.11 8.13 -10.92
C SER A 203 16.23 7.35 -11.91
N LEU A 204 16.57 6.08 -12.18
CA LEU A 204 15.79 5.18 -13.04
C LEU A 204 14.74 4.39 -12.23
N LEU A 205 14.78 4.46 -10.90
CA LEU A 205 13.86 3.72 -10.04
C LEU A 205 12.49 4.42 -10.02
N GLN A 206 11.46 3.71 -10.47
CA GLN A 206 10.09 4.19 -10.41
C GLN A 206 9.38 3.62 -9.17
N VAL A 207 8.92 4.51 -8.29
CA VAL A 207 8.17 4.18 -7.06
C VAL A 207 6.85 4.98 -7.02
N PRO A 208 5.67 4.34 -6.98
CA PRO A 208 5.42 2.94 -7.31
C PRO A 208 5.58 2.65 -8.82
N CYS A 209 5.88 1.42 -9.22
CA CYS A 209 5.94 1.10 -10.64
C CYS A 209 4.55 0.81 -11.21
N LEU A 210 4.23 1.53 -12.30
CA LEU A 210 2.92 1.59 -12.90
C LEU A 210 2.97 1.28 -14.39
N THR A 211 2.05 0.45 -14.87
CA THR A 211 1.95 0.00 -16.27
C THR A 211 0.52 0.05 -16.79
N ASN A 212 0.34 0.15 -18.10
CA ASN A 212 -0.99 0.14 -18.72
C ASN A 212 -1.51 -1.31 -18.83
N LEU A 213 -2.83 -1.50 -18.75
CA LEU A 213 -3.49 -2.80 -18.95
C LEU A 213 -4.24 -2.81 -20.27
N ARG A 214 -4.13 -3.89 -21.05
CA ARG A 214 -4.79 -3.98 -22.35
C ARG A 214 -6.31 -3.84 -22.19
N GLY A 215 -6.91 -2.96 -23.00
CA GLY A 215 -8.36 -2.73 -22.99
C GLY A 215 -8.88 -1.91 -21.80
N ARG A 216 -8.01 -1.28 -21.00
CA ARG A 216 -8.42 -0.36 -19.93
C ARG A 216 -7.71 0.98 -20.05
N GLN A 217 -8.40 2.05 -19.67
CA GLN A 217 -7.79 3.38 -19.56
C GLN A 217 -7.09 3.55 -18.21
N GLY A 218 -5.92 4.19 -18.18
CA GLY A 218 -5.18 4.50 -16.95
C GLY A 218 -3.96 3.60 -16.70
N LEU A 219 -3.26 3.87 -15.59
CA LEU A 219 -2.08 3.13 -15.15
C LEU A 219 -2.44 2.20 -13.98
N PHE A 220 -1.67 1.13 -13.80
CA PHE A 220 -1.93 0.05 -12.83
C PHE A 220 -0.63 -0.36 -12.14
N PRO A 221 -0.65 -0.75 -10.86
CA PRO A 221 0.54 -1.22 -10.17
C PRO A 221 0.99 -2.52 -10.80
N ALA A 222 2.28 -2.54 -11.08
CA ALA A 222 2.98 -3.71 -11.56
C ALA A 222 3.00 -4.81 -10.51
N THR A 223 3.10 -6.05 -10.98
CA THR A 223 3.37 -7.21 -10.12
C THR A 223 4.73 -7.81 -10.41
N HIS A 224 5.31 -7.50 -11.58
CA HIS A 224 6.62 -7.96 -11.99
C HIS A 224 7.40 -6.82 -12.64
N CYS A 225 8.71 -6.80 -12.44
CA CYS A 225 9.60 -6.03 -13.28
C CYS A 225 10.01 -6.91 -14.47
N ILE A 226 10.11 -6.35 -15.67
CA ILE A 226 10.56 -7.08 -16.85
C ILE A 226 11.73 -6.36 -17.52
N LYS A 227 12.60 -7.14 -18.13
CA LYS A 227 13.72 -6.66 -18.93
C LYS A 227 13.65 -7.32 -20.30
N LEU A 228 13.63 -6.51 -21.35
CA LEU A 228 13.70 -6.93 -22.73
C LEU A 228 15.07 -6.55 -23.30
N VAL A 229 15.80 -7.53 -23.80
CA VAL A 229 17.01 -7.32 -24.60
C VAL A 229 16.75 -7.91 -25.98
N ALA A 230 16.71 -7.06 -27.00
CA ALA A 230 16.34 -7.48 -28.35
C ALA A 230 17.17 -6.80 -29.43
N TYR A 231 17.28 -7.46 -30.59
CA TYR A 231 18.00 -6.96 -31.74
C TYR A 231 17.06 -6.74 -32.93
N SER A 232 17.28 -5.67 -33.71
CA SER A 232 16.52 -5.38 -34.94
C SER A 232 16.82 -6.40 -36.04
N GLY A 233 15.77 -7.08 -36.54
CA GLY A 233 15.85 -7.94 -37.71
C GLY A 233 16.77 -9.16 -37.59
N GLU A 234 17.02 -9.84 -38.71
CA GLU A 234 17.93 -10.99 -38.78
C GLU A 234 19.41 -10.58 -38.72
N SER A 235 19.74 -9.37 -39.19
CA SER A 235 21.10 -8.83 -39.24
C SER A 235 21.66 -8.41 -37.87
N LYS A 236 20.84 -8.42 -36.80
CA LYS A 236 21.22 -8.05 -35.42
C LYS A 236 21.98 -6.71 -35.28
N THR A 237 21.64 -5.70 -36.09
CA THR A 237 22.45 -4.47 -36.20
C THR A 237 22.19 -3.46 -35.08
N VAL A 238 21.01 -3.47 -34.47
CA VAL A 238 20.63 -2.51 -33.42
C VAL A 238 20.17 -3.27 -32.20
N GLN A 239 20.84 -3.06 -31.06
CA GLN A 239 20.45 -3.58 -29.76
C GLN A 239 19.47 -2.63 -29.06
N TYR A 240 18.43 -3.21 -28.46
CA TYR A 240 17.44 -2.54 -27.65
C TYR A 240 17.44 -3.16 -26.26
N THR A 241 17.61 -2.33 -25.24
CA THR A 241 17.46 -2.71 -23.85
C THR A 241 16.32 -1.90 -23.24
N TYR A 242 15.24 -2.56 -22.86
CA TYR A 242 14.09 -1.94 -22.20
C TYR A 242 13.85 -2.57 -20.85
N ARG A 243 13.74 -1.74 -19.81
CA ARG A 243 13.32 -2.13 -18.47
C ARG A 243 12.01 -1.43 -18.16
N THR A 244 11.01 -2.18 -17.74
CA THR A 244 9.71 -1.62 -17.40
C THR A 244 9.00 -2.50 -16.39
N CYS A 245 7.98 -1.96 -15.73
CA CYS A 245 7.03 -2.76 -15.01
C CYS A 245 6.05 -3.45 -15.96
N SER A 246 5.61 -4.64 -15.57
CA SER A 246 4.50 -5.34 -16.18
C SER A 246 3.59 -5.96 -15.10
N ARG A 247 2.37 -6.29 -15.50
CA ARG A 247 1.37 -6.91 -14.63
C ARG A 247 0.93 -8.23 -15.23
N ASP A 248 0.65 -9.21 -14.38
CA ASP A 248 0.02 -10.45 -14.80
C ASP A 248 -1.48 -10.22 -15.05
N GLU A 249 -1.92 -10.49 -16.29
CA GLU A 249 -3.31 -10.37 -16.73
C GLU A 249 -4.13 -11.64 -16.41
N GLY A 250 -3.50 -12.68 -15.86
CA GLY A 250 -4.16 -13.95 -15.53
C GLY A 250 -4.37 -14.87 -16.74
N ASP A 251 -4.12 -14.38 -17.96
CA ASP A 251 -4.15 -15.19 -19.19
C ASP A 251 -3.00 -16.21 -19.21
N ASP A 252 -3.25 -17.39 -19.77
CA ASP A 252 -2.28 -18.48 -19.84
C ASP A 252 -1.05 -18.16 -20.69
N ASN A 253 -1.18 -17.18 -21.58
CA ASN A 253 -0.13 -16.72 -22.48
C ASN A 253 0.47 -15.35 -22.07
N GLY A 254 0.29 -14.94 -20.82
CA GLY A 254 0.79 -13.66 -20.32
C GLY A 254 2.31 -13.50 -20.40
N ILE A 255 2.74 -12.31 -20.82
CA ILE A 255 4.15 -11.88 -20.96
C ILE A 255 4.94 -12.03 -19.63
N THR A 256 4.23 -12.06 -18.50
CA THR A 256 4.76 -12.13 -17.14
C THR A 256 4.77 -13.53 -16.53
N ARG A 257 4.56 -14.59 -17.33
CA ARG A 257 4.54 -15.97 -16.82
C ARG A 257 5.89 -16.68 -16.81
N THR A 258 6.65 -16.59 -17.90
CA THR A 258 7.99 -17.20 -18.00
C THR A 258 8.93 -16.34 -18.83
N SER A 259 10.19 -16.31 -18.42
CA SER A 259 11.25 -15.71 -19.22
C SER A 259 11.40 -16.51 -20.52
N HIS A 260 11.37 -15.83 -21.66
CA HIS A 260 11.41 -16.48 -22.96
C HIS A 260 12.34 -15.75 -23.92
N CYS A 261 13.03 -16.52 -24.75
CA CYS A 261 13.93 -16.02 -25.77
C CYS A 261 13.46 -16.50 -27.14
N GLY A 262 13.52 -15.62 -28.14
CA GLY A 262 13.09 -15.96 -29.48
C GLY A 262 12.78 -14.75 -30.33
N PHE A 263 11.89 -14.93 -31.30
CA PHE A 263 11.39 -13.85 -32.13
C PHE A 263 10.21 -13.16 -31.44
N ILE A 264 10.31 -11.85 -31.30
CA ILE A 264 9.34 -10.98 -30.64
C ILE A 264 8.78 -10.05 -31.71
N LYS A 265 7.44 -10.04 -31.86
CA LYS A 265 6.75 -9.10 -32.74
C LYS A 265 6.32 -7.90 -31.91
N LEU A 266 6.77 -6.71 -32.30
CA LEU A 266 6.34 -5.46 -31.68
C LEU A 266 5.61 -4.61 -32.73
N ASP A 267 4.47 -4.07 -32.34
CA ASP A 267 3.75 -3.08 -33.13
C ASP A 267 4.42 -1.71 -32.93
N TRP A 268 5.07 -1.21 -33.98
CA TRP A 268 5.76 0.06 -33.94
C TRP A 268 5.22 0.96 -35.06
N ILE A 269 4.45 2.00 -34.69
CA ILE A 269 3.94 3.02 -35.62
C ILE A 269 3.25 2.37 -36.84
N ASN A 270 2.19 1.58 -36.60
CA ASN A 270 1.42 0.87 -37.64
C ASN A 270 2.22 -0.10 -38.53
N GLN A 271 3.43 -0.50 -38.13
CA GLN A 271 4.23 -1.52 -38.78
C GLN A 271 4.67 -2.58 -37.77
N GLN A 272 4.35 -3.84 -38.07
CA GLN A 272 4.87 -4.97 -37.28
C GLN A 272 6.33 -5.22 -37.63
N ARG A 273 7.22 -4.98 -36.67
CA ARG A 273 8.64 -5.33 -36.81
C ARG A 273 8.96 -6.57 -35.98
N ARG A 274 9.79 -7.44 -36.56
CA ARG A 274 10.32 -8.64 -35.89
C ARG A 274 11.66 -8.31 -35.26
N PHE A 275 11.76 -8.59 -33.98
CA PHE A 275 12.98 -8.50 -33.19
C PHE A 275 13.38 -9.89 -32.74
N ARG A 276 14.67 -10.13 -32.52
CA ARG A 276 15.16 -11.36 -31.89
C ARG A 276 15.79 -11.03 -30.55
N GLY A 277 15.33 -11.64 -29.47
CA GLY A 277 15.74 -11.23 -28.13
C GLY A 277 15.24 -12.14 -27.03
N CYS A 278 15.52 -11.73 -25.80
CA CYS A 278 15.04 -12.35 -24.59
C CYS A 278 14.22 -11.36 -23.77
N LEU A 279 13.06 -11.82 -23.32
CA LEU A 279 12.29 -11.18 -22.28
C LEU A 279 12.52 -11.93 -20.97
N HIS A 280 13.03 -11.23 -19.97
CA HIS A 280 13.25 -11.73 -18.63
C HIS A 280 12.23 -11.15 -17.66
N ILE A 281 11.63 -12.02 -16.85
CA ILE A 281 10.83 -11.65 -15.70
C ILE A 281 11.78 -11.56 -14.51
N CYS A 282 11.82 -10.39 -13.91
CA CYS A 282 12.66 -10.11 -12.77
C CYS A 282 11.84 -10.40 -11.50
N ASP A 283 12.18 -11.47 -10.79
CA ASP A 283 11.56 -11.77 -9.49
C ASP A 283 11.99 -10.77 -8.40
N LYS A 284 13.13 -10.08 -8.60
CA LYS A 284 13.68 -8.98 -7.78
C LYS A 284 14.49 -8.01 -8.66
N ASP A 285 14.94 -6.90 -8.08
CA ASP A 285 15.58 -5.79 -8.79
C ASP A 285 16.68 -6.24 -9.78
N ALA A 286 16.65 -5.58 -10.96
CA ALA A 286 17.76 -5.52 -11.91
C ALA A 286 18.22 -6.82 -12.60
N CYS A 287 17.36 -7.54 -13.32
CA CYS A 287 17.70 -8.86 -13.88
C CYS A 287 18.93 -8.88 -14.84
N ASN A 288 20.07 -9.09 -14.21
CA ASN A 288 21.29 -9.78 -14.61
C ASN A 288 21.44 -10.97 -13.63
N GLN A 289 22.36 -11.91 -13.84
CA GLN A 289 22.58 -13.00 -12.89
C GLN A 289 22.79 -12.44 -11.47
N ALA A 290 21.77 -12.53 -10.62
CA ALA A 290 21.80 -12.02 -9.26
C ALA A 290 21.30 -13.11 -8.32
N TYR A 291 22.17 -13.48 -7.38
CA TYR A 291 21.79 -14.30 -6.24
C TYR A 291 20.79 -13.53 -5.36
N TYR A 292 19.82 -14.27 -4.84
CA TYR A 292 18.69 -13.76 -4.08
C TYR A 292 19.13 -12.90 -2.88
N HIS A 293 18.77 -11.62 -2.85
CA HIS A 293 18.71 -10.86 -1.60
C HIS A 293 17.27 -10.77 -1.09
N THR A 294 17.10 -11.12 0.18
CA THR A 294 15.86 -11.15 0.95
C THR A 294 15.26 -9.76 1.18
N ILE A 295 13.95 -9.77 1.46
CA ILE A 295 13.05 -8.64 1.79
C ILE A 295 13.76 -7.40 2.36
N SER A 296 13.47 -6.23 1.76
CA SER A 296 14.04 -4.95 2.17
C SER A 296 13.67 -4.60 3.62
N ILE A 297 14.67 -4.71 4.50
CA ILE A 297 14.64 -4.37 5.92
C ILE A 297 14.17 -2.91 6.13
N TRP A 298 14.36 -2.04 5.15
CA TRP A 298 13.97 -0.63 5.18
C TRP A 298 12.46 -0.40 5.30
N ASN A 299 11.63 -1.26 4.69
CA ASN A 299 10.18 -1.14 4.84
C ASN A 299 9.74 -1.48 6.27
N ILE A 300 10.35 -2.52 6.87
CA ILE A 300 10.09 -2.90 8.27
C ILE A 300 10.57 -1.79 9.23
N ILE A 301 11.74 -1.20 8.95
CA ILE A 301 12.27 -0.06 9.72
C ILE A 301 11.34 1.16 9.58
N PHE A 302 10.83 1.46 8.40
CA PHE A 302 9.87 2.56 8.19
C PHE A 302 8.58 2.33 8.98
N TYR A 303 8.02 1.12 8.94
CA TYR A 303 6.83 0.75 9.71
C TYR A 303 7.06 0.78 11.23
N LEU A 304 8.22 0.33 11.70
CA LEU A 304 8.63 0.43 13.10
C LEU A 304 8.82 1.89 13.54
N ASN A 305 9.39 2.75 12.69
CA ASN A 305 9.53 4.18 12.96
C ASN A 305 8.17 4.89 12.98
N LEU A 306 7.22 4.50 12.13
CA LEU A 306 5.86 5.03 12.14
C LEU A 306 5.12 4.65 13.43
N LEU A 307 5.31 3.42 13.93
CA LEU A 307 4.82 2.98 15.24
C LEU A 307 5.52 3.71 16.41
N LEU A 308 6.81 4.03 16.27
CA LEU A 308 7.57 4.82 17.25
C LEU A 308 7.14 6.29 17.28
N LEU A 309 6.74 6.87 16.14
CA LEU A 309 6.21 8.24 16.08
C LEU A 309 4.88 8.39 16.84
N LEU A 310 4.06 7.33 16.92
CA LEU A 310 2.89 7.31 17.81
C LEU A 310 3.25 7.44 19.31
N SER A 311 4.52 7.22 19.68
CA SER A 311 5.02 7.32 21.05
C SER A 311 5.42 8.75 21.44
N PHE A 312 5.63 9.64 20.46
CA PHE A 312 5.95 11.04 20.69
C PHE A 312 4.69 11.89 20.48
N CYS A 313 4.13 12.40 21.58
CA CYS A 313 3.03 13.38 21.51
C CYS A 313 3.63 14.74 21.06
N ILE A 314 3.14 15.28 19.95
CA ILE A 314 3.25 16.73 19.62
C ILE A 314 2.10 17.44 20.34
#